data_AF-A0A1V4XIZ7-F1
#
_entry.id   AF-A0A1V4XIZ7-F1
#
_cell.length_a   1.000
_cell.length_b   1.000
_cell.length_c   1.000
_cell.angle_alpha   90.00
_cell.angle_beta   90.00
_cell.angle_gamma   90.00
#
_symmetry.space_group_name_H-M   'P 1'
#
loop_
_entity.id
_entity.type
_entity.pdbx_description
1 polymer ?
#
loop_
_entity_poly.entity_id
_entity_poly.type
_entity_poly.pdbx_seq_one_letter_code
_entity_poly.pdbx_strand_id
1 'polypeptide(L)'
;MGGYLRAIKKVKGNTVVLTDKPENILKRIKFYDLDSRPIEKKLTSKEKKLYLKKITKDITYFRKSYQRASLQVDISGLDANQSACKVIEAVKGLDMTWMP
;
A
#
# COMPACT_ATOMS: atom_id res chain seq x y z
N MET A 1 -1.55 -21.21 7.60
CA MET A 1 -1.26 -19.80 7.95
C MET A 1 -1.54 -19.39 9.42
N GLY A 2 -1.78 -20.29 10.39
CA GLY A 2 -2.28 -19.89 11.73
C GLY A 2 -1.24 -19.50 12.80
N GLY A 3 0.04 -19.85 12.63
CA GLY A 3 1.09 -19.59 13.65
C GLY A 3 1.58 -18.14 13.65
N TYR A 4 1.93 -17.62 12.47
CA TYR A 4 2.44 -16.26 12.30
C TYR A 4 1.41 -15.18 12.70
N LEU A 5 0.15 -15.35 12.29
CA LEU A 5 -0.93 -14.43 12.69
C LEU A 5 -1.16 -14.44 14.22
N ARG A 6 -1.01 -15.59 14.88
CA ARG A 6 -1.10 -15.69 16.34
C ARG A 6 0.08 -15.01 17.04
N ALA A 7 1.28 -15.10 16.49
CA ALA A 7 2.45 -14.37 16.99
C ALA A 7 2.25 -12.87 16.87
N ILE A 8 1.85 -12.36 15.69
CA ILE A 8 1.59 -10.93 15.48
C ILE A 8 0.51 -10.40 16.44
N LYS A 9 -0.59 -11.15 16.65
CA LYS A 9 -1.66 -10.73 17.57
C LYS A 9 -1.23 -10.57 19.02
N LYS A 10 -0.13 -11.24 19.44
CA LYS A 10 0.42 -11.12 20.79
C LYS A 10 1.33 -9.90 20.94
N VAL A 11 1.82 -9.33 19.84
CA VAL A 11 2.67 -8.14 19.85
C VAL A 11 1.78 -6.91 19.66
N LYS A 12 1.82 -5.96 20.60
CA LYS A 12 1.21 -4.63 20.41
C LYS A 12 2.08 -3.79 19.47
N GLY A 13 2.04 -4.12 18.18
CA GLY A 13 2.72 -3.34 17.14
C GLY A 13 1.81 -2.26 16.56
N ASN A 14 2.40 -1.11 16.20
CA ASN A 14 1.71 -0.10 15.40
C ASN A 14 1.50 -0.64 13.97
N THR A 15 0.28 -0.51 13.46
CA THR A 15 -0.06 -0.90 12.09
C THR A 15 -0.15 0.34 11.21
N VAL A 16 0.61 0.35 10.12
CA VAL A 16 0.65 1.48 9.18
C VAL A 16 0.16 1.00 7.83
N VAL A 17 -0.82 1.69 7.28
CA VAL A 17 -1.35 1.43 5.94
C VAL A 17 -0.93 2.55 5.00
N LEU A 18 -0.38 2.19 3.85
CA LEU A 18 -0.10 3.13 2.78
C LEU A 18 -1.32 3.22 1.86
N THR A 19 -1.80 4.44 1.61
CA THR A 19 -2.90 4.71 0.68
C THR A 19 -2.38 5.45 -0.54
N ASP A 20 -2.99 5.21 -1.69
CA ASP A 20 -2.67 5.88 -2.95
C ASP A 20 -3.90 5.88 -3.86
N LYS A 21 -3.88 6.72 -4.88
CA LYS A 21 -4.87 6.75 -5.95
C LYS A 21 -4.69 5.54 -6.89
N PRO A 22 -5.77 4.89 -7.33
CA PRO A 22 -5.69 3.76 -8.28
C PRO A 22 -4.89 4.08 -9.54
N GLU A 23 -4.97 5.32 -10.03
CA GLU A 23 -4.28 5.78 -11.23
C GLU A 23 -2.76 5.83 -11.05
N ASN A 24 -2.29 6.21 -9.86
CA ASN A 24 -0.86 6.24 -9.53
C ASN A 24 -0.31 4.82 -9.40
N ILE A 25 -1.06 3.94 -8.73
CA ILE A 25 -0.71 2.52 -8.63
C ILE A 25 -0.58 1.92 -10.02
N LEU A 26 -1.55 2.14 -10.91
CA LEU A 26 -1.49 1.63 -12.29
C LEU A 26 -0.24 2.11 -13.04
N LYS A 27 0.15 3.38 -12.86
CA LYS A 27 1.38 3.93 -13.48
C LYS A 27 2.66 3.29 -12.96
N ARG A 28 2.66 2.75 -11.74
CA ARG A 28 3.84 2.13 -11.09
C ARG A 28 3.94 0.63 -11.33
N ILE A 29 2.89 -0.03 -11.81
CA ILE A 29 2.91 -1.49 -12.07
C ILE A 29 3.92 -1.80 -13.18
N LYS A 30 4.78 -2.79 -12.90
CA LYS A 30 5.64 -3.43 -13.89
C LYS A 30 5.08 -4.79 -14.25
N PHE A 31 5.19 -5.16 -15.51
CA PHE A 31 4.79 -6.46 -16.02
C PHE A 31 6.02 -7.36 -16.13
N TYR A 32 5.82 -8.64 -15.88
CA TYR A 32 6.87 -9.66 -15.95
C TYR A 32 6.36 -10.84 -16.78
N ASP A 33 7.28 -11.54 -17.44
CA ASP A 33 7.00 -12.81 -18.11
C ASP A 33 6.98 -14.00 -17.12
N LEU A 34 6.83 -15.22 -17.65
CA LEU A 34 6.81 -16.46 -16.84
C LEU A 34 8.14 -16.71 -16.09
N ASP A 35 9.24 -16.14 -16.57
CA ASP A 35 10.57 -16.26 -15.98
C ASP A 35 10.91 -15.07 -15.06
N SER A 36 9.90 -14.27 -14.67
CA SER A 36 10.05 -13.06 -13.85
C SER A 36 10.95 -11.99 -14.46
N ARG A 37 11.10 -11.97 -15.79
CA ARG A 37 11.84 -10.92 -16.49
C ARG A 37 10.92 -9.75 -16.79
N PRO A 38 11.37 -8.50 -16.56
CA PRO A 38 10.53 -7.33 -16.80
C PRO A 38 10.22 -7.20 -18.29
N ILE A 39 8.95 -6.91 -18.61
CA ILE A 39 8.48 -6.68 -19.98
C ILE A 39 7.83 -5.31 -20.11
N GLU A 40 8.09 -4.64 -21.23
CA GLU A 40 7.39 -3.41 -21.59
C GLU A 40 6.05 -3.74 -22.24
N LYS A 41 4.96 -3.50 -21.50
CA LYS A 41 3.60 -3.65 -22.02
C LYS A 41 2.92 -2.29 -22.13
N LYS A 42 2.65 -1.84 -23.35
CA LYS A 42 1.79 -0.67 -23.60
C LYS A 42 0.32 -1.07 -23.46
N LEU A 43 -0.30 -0.65 -22.36
CA LEU A 43 -1.72 -0.94 -22.11
C LEU A 43 -2.62 -0.11 -23.03
N THR A 44 -3.56 -0.78 -23.68
CA THR A 44 -4.67 -0.15 -24.39
C THR A 44 -5.62 0.56 -23.40
N SER A 45 -6.45 1.49 -23.88
CA SER A 45 -7.43 2.18 -23.03
C SER A 45 -8.41 1.22 -22.34
N LYS A 46 -8.80 0.13 -23.03
CA LYS A 46 -9.66 -0.91 -22.47
C LYS A 46 -8.98 -1.67 -21.33
N GLU A 47 -7.71 -2.05 -21.52
CA GLU A 47 -6.93 -2.71 -20.48
C GLU A 47 -6.70 -1.80 -19.28
N LYS A 48 -6.33 -0.53 -19.49
CA LYS A 48 -6.19 0.45 -18.40
C LYS A 48 -7.45 0.53 -17.55
N LYS A 49 -8.63 0.62 -18.18
CA LYS A 49 -9.92 0.63 -17.48
C LYS A 49 -10.16 -0.67 -16.68
N LEU A 50 -9.79 -1.82 -17.24
CA LEU A 50 -9.89 -3.10 -16.54
C LEU A 50 -8.97 -3.16 -15.32
N TYR A 51 -7.71 -2.74 -15.44
CA TYR A 51 -6.76 -2.72 -14.33
C TYR A 51 -7.20 -1.74 -13.24
N LEU A 52 -7.63 -0.52 -13.60
CA LEU A 52 -8.18 0.44 -12.63
C LEU A 52 -9.34 -0.19 -11.85
N LYS A 53 -10.29 -0.85 -12.53
CA LYS A 53 -11.41 -1.52 -11.87
C LYS A 53 -10.94 -2.58 -10.86
N LYS A 54 -9.90 -3.35 -11.20
CA LYS A 54 -9.32 -4.37 -10.30
C LYS A 54 -8.63 -3.73 -9.10
N ILE A 55 -7.77 -2.74 -9.32
CA ILE A 55 -7.07 -2.01 -8.25
C ILE A 55 -8.08 -1.39 -7.27
N THR A 56 -9.12 -0.73 -7.80
CA THR A 56 -10.18 -0.14 -6.98
C THR A 56 -10.94 -1.20 -6.18
N LYS A 57 -11.19 -2.38 -6.76
CA LYS A 57 -11.83 -3.49 -6.06
C LYS A 57 -10.98 -3.98 -4.89
N ASP A 58 -9.67 -4.12 -5.07
CA ASP A 58 -8.75 -4.56 -4.03
C ASP A 58 -8.67 -3.54 -2.89
N ILE A 59 -8.53 -2.25 -3.20
CA ILE A 59 -8.58 -1.16 -2.21
C ILE A 59 -9.89 -1.22 -1.42
N THR A 60 -11.02 -1.42 -2.11
CA THR A 60 -12.34 -1.52 -1.49
C THR A 60 -12.45 -2.75 -0.58
N TYR A 61 -11.95 -3.90 -1.03
CA TYR A 61 -11.96 -5.15 -0.27
C TYR A 61 -11.24 -5.01 1.07
N PHE A 62 -10.05 -4.38 1.07
CA PHE A 62 -9.25 -4.21 2.29
C PHE A 62 -9.64 -2.98 3.13
N ARG A 63 -10.57 -2.14 2.67
CA ARG A 63 -10.97 -0.89 3.35
C ARG A 63 -11.26 -1.05 4.83
N LYS A 64 -11.99 -2.10 5.23
CA LYS A 64 -12.33 -2.37 6.65
C LYS A 64 -11.10 -2.68 7.49
N SER A 65 -10.10 -3.34 6.90
CA SER A 65 -8.83 -3.62 7.57
C SER A 65 -8.00 -2.35 7.70
N TYR A 66 -8.00 -1.50 6.66
CA TYR A 66 -7.27 -0.23 6.67
C TYR A 66 -7.78 0.75 7.72
N GLN A 67 -9.10 0.81 7.92
CA GLN A 67 -9.73 1.64 8.94
C GLN A 67 -9.34 1.27 10.38
N ARG A 68 -8.85 0.05 10.61
CA ARG A 68 -8.41 -0.42 11.93
C ARG A 68 -6.92 -0.19 12.19
N ALA A 69 -6.20 0.34 11.20
CA ALA A 69 -4.77 0.58 11.34
C ALA A 69 -4.50 1.74 12.31
N SER A 70 -3.36 1.69 13.00
CA SER A 70 -2.90 2.77 13.88
C SER A 70 -2.66 4.06 13.07
N LEU A 71 -2.18 3.94 11.83
CA LEU A 71 -1.99 5.04 10.89
C LEU A 71 -2.41 4.68 9.47
N GLN A 72 -2.86 5.70 8.75
CA GLN A 72 -3.02 5.69 7.30
C GLN A 72 -2.18 6.82 6.71
N VAL A 73 -1.25 6.48 5.82
CA VAL A 73 -0.32 7.44 5.20
C VAL A 73 -0.60 7.49 3.69
N ASP A 74 -1.11 8.62 3.22
CA ASP A 74 -1.34 8.85 1.80
C ASP A 74 -0.03 9.19 1.08
N ILE A 75 0.39 8.32 0.16
CA ILE A 75 1.61 8.46 -0.65
C ILE A 75 1.30 8.88 -2.09
N SER A 76 0.09 9.39 -2.33
CA SER A 76 -0.34 9.83 -3.65
C SER A 76 0.61 10.86 -4.26
N GLY A 77 1.12 10.54 -5.46
CA GLY A 77 2.00 11.41 -6.23
C GLY A 77 3.45 11.45 -5.74
N LEU A 78 3.80 10.73 -4.67
CA LEU A 78 5.16 10.69 -4.14
C LEU A 78 6.02 9.65 -4.86
N ASP A 79 7.32 9.89 -4.97
CA ASP A 79 8.27 8.83 -5.31
C ASP A 79 8.60 7.94 -4.09
N ALA A 80 9.48 6.95 -4.28
CA ALA A 80 9.84 6.01 -3.22
C ALA A 80 10.51 6.69 -2.00
N ASN A 81 11.40 7.65 -2.24
CA ASN A 81 12.14 8.34 -1.17
C ASN A 81 11.21 9.28 -0.41
N GLN A 82 10.41 10.06 -1.13
CA GLN A 82 9.40 10.94 -0.54
C GLN A 82 8.36 10.14 0.27
N SER A 83 7.90 9.01 -0.26
CA SER A 83 7.00 8.11 0.44
C SER A 83 7.64 7.58 1.73
N ALA A 84 8.91 7.16 1.67
CA ALA A 84 9.64 6.68 2.84
C ALA A 84 9.77 7.77 3.91
N CYS A 85 10.19 8.99 3.54
CA CYS A 85 10.28 10.12 4.46
C CYS A 85 8.93 10.40 5.14
N LYS A 86 7.85 10.46 4.36
CA LYS A 86 6.50 10.70 4.90
C LYS A 86 6.05 9.62 5.89
N VAL A 87 6.38 8.35 5.62
CA VAL A 87 6.09 7.24 6.53
C VAL A 87 6.92 7.35 7.81
N ILE A 88 8.20 7.67 7.71
CA ILE A 88 9.09 7.87 8.87
C ILE A 88 8.56 9.00 9.76
N GLU A 89 8.18 10.13 9.18
CA GLU A 89 7.61 11.26 9.91
C GLU A 89 6.30 10.88 10.60
N ALA A 90 5.40 10.19 9.90
CA ALA A 90 4.13 9.73 10.47
C ALA A 90 4.33 8.76 11.64
N VAL A 91 5.27 7.83 11.53
CA VAL A 91 5.59 6.88 12.60
C VAL A 91 6.23 7.58 13.80
N LYS A 92 7.17 8.50 13.59
CA LYS A 92 7.77 9.30 14.68
C LYS A 92 6.72 10.13 15.43
N GLY A 93 5.74 10.69 14.70
CA GLY A 93 4.64 11.43 15.31
C GLY A 93 3.79 10.60 16.29
N LEU A 94 3.60 9.30 16.02
CA LEU A 94 2.93 8.40 16.97
C LEU A 94 3.74 8.18 18.25
N ASP A 95 5.06 7.99 18.12
CA ASP A 95 5.93 7.72 19.26
C ASP A 95 5.97 8.92 20.22
N MET A 96 5.93 10.14 19.69
CA MET A 96 5.88 11.37 20.49
C MET A 96 4.54 11.60 21.20
N THR A 97 3.41 11.13 20.66
CA THR A 97 2.11 11.18 21.38
C THR A 97 2.03 10.25 22.59
N TRP A 98 3.02 9.37 22.79
CA TRP A 98 3.11 8.43 23.90
C TRP A 98 4.10 8.83 24.99
N MET A 99 4.73 10.01 24.89
CA MET A 99 5.56 10.55 25.96
C MET A 99 4.69 11.43 26.89
N PRO A 100 4.51 11.06 28.17
CA PRO A 100 3.76 11.85 29.15
C PRO A 100 4.42 13.18 29.50
#